data_AF-A0A2G1QML0-F1
#
_entry.id   AF-A0A2G1QML0-F1
#
_cell.length_a   1.000
_cell.length_b   1.000
_cell.length_c   1.000
_cell.angle_alpha   90.00
_cell.angle_beta   90.00
_cell.angle_gamma   90.00
#
_symmetry.space_group_name_H-M   'P 1'
#
loop_
_entity.id
_entity.type
_entity.pdbx_description
1 polymer ?
#
loop_
_entity_poly.entity_id
_entity_poly.type
_entity_poly.pdbx_seq_one_letter_code
_entity_poly.pdbx_strand_id
1 'polypeptide(L)'
;MSVAVIKQAKCMAEFILQREHRGPGDTIDAAMHRVERAHGIPATWLHRLRYREIKDMPASTYVALTKAYEAACARAERAYELERAKHETDTAVVRMADLVAGKK
;
A
#
# COMPACT_ATOMS: atom_id res chain seq x y z
N MET A 1 20.44 7.61 -5.61
CA MET A 1 19.45 7.58 -4.50
C MET A 1 20.06 6.77 -3.35
N SER A 2 19.75 7.02 -2.08
CA SER A 2 20.37 6.22 -0.99
C SER A 2 19.76 4.82 -0.90
N VAL A 3 20.54 3.84 -0.41
CA VAL A 3 20.07 2.46 -0.19
C VAL A 3 18.85 2.42 0.74
N ALA A 4 18.79 3.33 1.72
CA ALA A 4 17.65 3.46 2.63
C ALA A 4 16.35 3.83 1.89
N VAL A 5 16.42 4.76 0.93
CA VAL A 5 15.26 5.17 0.12
C VAL A 5 14.74 4.02 -0.74
N ILE A 6 15.62 3.18 -1.27
CA ILE A 6 15.22 2.00 -2.06
C ILE A 6 14.58 0.93 -1.18
N LYS A 7 15.09 0.71 0.04
CA LYS A 7 14.44 -0.17 1.01
C LYS A 7 13.03 0.30 1.34
N GLN A 8 12.86 1.61 1.56
CA GLN A 8 11.55 2.20 1.78
C GLN A 8 10.63 1.99 0.57
N ALA A 9 11.11 2.27 -0.64
CA ALA A 9 10.36 2.02 -1.88
C ALA A 9 9.93 0.55 -2.01
N LYS A 10 10.80 -0.40 -1.65
CA LYS A 10 10.46 -1.83 -1.64
C LYS A 10 9.29 -2.12 -0.69
N CYS A 11 9.33 -1.63 0.55
CA CYS A 11 8.24 -1.80 1.50
C CYS A 11 6.92 -1.19 0.99
N MET A 12 6.98 -0.02 0.36
CA MET A 12 5.80 0.64 -0.21
C MET A 12 5.21 -0.17 -1.36
N ALA A 13 6.06 -0.71 -2.24
CA ALA A 13 5.63 -1.56 -3.34
C ALA A 13 5.00 -2.87 -2.86
N GLU A 14 5.60 -3.52 -1.86
CA GLU A 14 5.05 -4.74 -1.25
C GLU A 14 3.68 -4.48 -0.61
N PHE A 15 3.52 -3.37 0.11
CA PHE A 15 2.26 -2.97 0.73
C PHE A 15 1.14 -2.73 -0.29
N ILE A 16 1.45 -2.06 -1.39
CA ILE A 16 0.48 -1.83 -2.47
C ILE A 16 0.13 -3.16 -3.14
N LEU A 17 1.11 -4.00 -3.45
CA LEU A 17 0.89 -5.29 -4.10
C LEU A 17 0.05 -6.25 -3.26
N GLN A 18 0.26 -6.29 -1.94
CA GLN A 18 -0.53 -7.12 -1.03
C GLN A 18 -2.02 -6.73 -1.03
N ARG A 19 -2.32 -5.44 -1.20
CA ARG A 19 -3.71 -4.95 -1.24
C ARG A 19 -4.39 -5.16 -2.58
N GLU A 20 -3.63 -5.12 -3.67
CA GLU A 20 -4.15 -5.36 -5.02
C GLU A 20 -4.22 -6.85 -5.39
N HIS A 21 -3.58 -7.71 -4.60
CA HIS A 21 -3.66 -9.16 -4.75
C HIS A 21 -5.02 -9.69 -4.27
N ARG A 22 -5.68 -10.48 -5.11
CA ARG A 22 -7.07 -10.94 -4.90
C ARG A 22 -7.20 -12.30 -4.21
N GLY A 23 -6.09 -12.91 -3.80
CA GLY A 23 -6.07 -14.19 -3.09
C GLY A 23 -5.75 -15.41 -3.97
N PRO A 24 -6.13 -16.63 -3.56
CA PRO A 24 -5.66 -17.87 -4.17
C PRO A 24 -6.15 -18.00 -5.63
N GLY A 25 -5.20 -18.19 -6.55
CA GLY A 25 -5.44 -18.25 -8.00
C GLY A 25 -5.10 -16.96 -8.76
N ASP A 26 -4.86 -15.86 -8.04
CA ASP A 26 -4.33 -14.63 -8.63
C ASP A 26 -2.80 -14.66 -8.67
N THR A 27 -2.21 -14.06 -9.71
CA THR A 27 -0.76 -14.00 -9.86
C THR A 27 -0.23 -12.65 -9.42
N ILE A 28 1.00 -12.66 -8.90
CA ILE A 28 1.72 -11.45 -8.52
C ILE A 28 1.91 -10.54 -9.74
N ASP A 29 2.20 -11.10 -10.91
CA ASP A 29 2.37 -10.35 -12.14
C ASP A 29 1.07 -9.68 -12.58
N ALA A 30 -0.07 -10.37 -12.45
CA ALA A 30 -1.38 -9.76 -12.69
C ALA A 30 -1.66 -8.62 -11.70
N ALA A 31 -1.27 -8.77 -10.43
CA ALA A 31 -1.37 -7.69 -9.45
C ALA A 31 -0.48 -6.49 -9.82
N MET A 32 0.76 -6.73 -10.28
CA MET A 32 1.65 -5.66 -10.76
C MET A 32 1.04 -4.88 -11.94
N HIS A 33 0.44 -5.57 -12.91
CA HIS A 33 -0.24 -4.91 -14.04
C HIS A 33 -1.54 -4.18 -13.63
N ARG A 34 -2.19 -4.59 -12.54
CA ARG A 34 -3.30 -3.83 -11.96
C ARG A 34 -2.79 -2.54 -11.30
N VAL A 35 -1.73 -2.62 -10.51
CA VAL A 35 -1.07 -1.45 -9.92
C VAL A 35 -0.61 -0.47 -11.00
N GLU A 36 -0.04 -0.97 -12.08
CA GLU A 36 0.38 -0.16 -13.22
C GLU A 36 -0.79 0.62 -13.84
N ARG A 37 -1.93 -0.03 -14.07
CA ARG A 37 -3.14 0.64 -14.59
C ARG A 37 -3.78 1.60 -13.59
N ALA A 38 -3.75 1.28 -12.30
CA ALA A 38 -4.40 2.10 -11.26
C ALA A 38 -3.57 3.33 -10.87
N HIS A 39 -2.25 3.21 -10.87
CA HIS A 39 -1.34 4.20 -10.29
C HIS A 39 -0.27 4.72 -11.26
N GLY A 40 -0.18 4.17 -12.47
CA GLY A 40 0.81 4.58 -13.48
C GLY A 40 2.24 4.16 -13.15
N ILE A 41 2.42 3.20 -12.24
CA ILE A 41 3.74 2.71 -11.83
C ILE A 41 4.13 1.55 -12.75
N PRO A 42 5.24 1.62 -13.51
CA PRO A 42 5.57 0.56 -14.45
C PRO A 42 5.76 -0.79 -13.76
N ALA A 43 5.11 -1.84 -14.28
CA ALA A 43 5.17 -3.18 -13.69
C ALA A 43 6.61 -3.73 -13.67
N THR A 44 7.43 -3.32 -14.64
CA THR A 44 8.87 -3.64 -14.69
C THR A 44 9.63 -3.16 -13.45
N TRP A 45 9.30 -1.98 -12.91
CA TRP A 45 9.92 -1.46 -11.70
C TRP A 45 9.43 -2.18 -10.45
N LEU A 46 8.15 -2.55 -10.38
CA LEU A 46 7.60 -3.36 -9.29
C LEU A 46 8.25 -4.75 -9.25
N HIS A 47 8.39 -5.39 -10.40
CA HIS A 47 9.06 -6.68 -10.54
C HIS A 47 10.54 -6.59 -10.11
N ARG A 48 11.24 -5.54 -10.53
CA ARG A 48 12.64 -5.30 -10.12
C ARG A 48 12.75 -5.08 -8.61
N LEU A 49 11.90 -4.25 -8.01
CA LEU A 49 11.92 -3.98 -6.57
C LEU A 49 11.70 -5.24 -5.74
N ARG A 50 10.85 -6.15 -6.23
CA ARG A 50 10.52 -7.39 -5.54
C ARG A 50 11.66 -8.41 -5.61
N TYR A 51 12.18 -8.66 -6.80
CA TYR A 51 13.07 -9.80 -7.06
C TYR A 51 14.56 -9.46 -7.19
N ARG A 52 14.93 -8.17 -7.22
CA ARG A 52 16.32 -7.74 -7.39
C ARG A 52 16.74 -6.73 -6.34
N GLU A 53 18.03 -6.72 -6.03
CA GLU A 53 18.66 -5.62 -5.31
C GLU A 53 19.01 -4.52 -6.30
N ILE A 54 18.44 -3.34 -6.11
CA ILE A 54 18.62 -2.19 -6.99
C ILE A 54 19.40 -1.12 -6.23
N LYS A 55 20.36 -0.46 -6.90
CA LYS A 55 21.12 0.66 -6.34
C LYS A 55 20.52 2.03 -6.65
N ASP A 56 19.78 2.14 -7.76
CA ASP A 56 19.15 3.38 -8.20
C ASP A 56 17.81 3.16 -8.91
N MET A 57 16.94 4.16 -8.80
CA MET A 57 15.61 4.19 -9.40
C MET A 57 15.33 5.60 -9.96
N PRO A 58 14.53 5.74 -11.02
CA PRO A 58 14.05 7.04 -11.46
C PRO A 58 13.21 7.72 -10.38
N ALA A 59 13.47 9.00 -10.14
CA ALA A 59 12.70 9.79 -9.17
C ALA A 59 11.21 9.85 -9.54
N SER A 60 10.86 9.85 -10.82
CA SER A 60 9.48 9.79 -11.30
C SER A 60 8.74 8.54 -10.81
N THR A 61 9.37 7.38 -10.91
CA THR A 61 8.82 6.11 -10.41
C THR A 61 8.65 6.15 -8.89
N TYR A 62 9.64 6.68 -8.18
CA TYR A 62 9.58 6.83 -6.72
C TYR A 62 8.41 7.73 -6.30
N VAL A 63 8.24 8.89 -6.94
CA VAL A 63 7.14 9.82 -6.65
C VAL A 63 5.77 9.22 -6.99
N ALA A 64 5.66 8.44 -8.08
CA ALA A 64 4.43 7.72 -8.39
C ALA A 64 4.09 6.69 -7.30
N LEU A 65 5.11 5.98 -6.80
CA LEU A 65 4.96 5.01 -5.73
C LEU A 65 4.56 5.67 -4.40
N THR A 66 5.14 6.82 -4.05
CA THR A 66 4.77 7.55 -2.82
C THR A 66 3.34 8.03 -2.86
N LYS A 67 2.89 8.61 -3.98
CA LYS A 67 1.49 9.01 -4.18
C LYS A 67 0.53 7.82 -4.07
N ALA A 68 0.88 6.68 -4.67
CA ALA A 68 0.05 5.48 -4.59
C ALA A 68 -0.05 4.94 -3.15
N TYR A 69 1.06 4.97 -2.41
CA TYR A 69 1.11 4.57 -1.01
C TYR A 69 0.26 5.47 -0.13
N GLU A 70 0.41 6.80 -0.25
CA GLU A 70 -0.41 7.78 0.48
C GLU A 70 -1.89 7.59 0.20
N ALA A 71 -2.27 7.39 -1.07
CA ALA A 71 -3.64 7.10 -1.45
C ALA A 71 -4.15 5.77 -0.86
N ALA A 72 -3.31 4.75 -0.75
CA ALA A 72 -3.67 3.49 -0.10
C ALA A 72 -3.86 3.64 1.41
N CYS A 73 -3.01 4.43 2.08
CA CYS A 73 -3.17 4.76 3.50
C CYS A 73 -4.44 5.55 3.77
N ALA A 74 -4.72 6.59 2.96
CA ALA A 74 -5.95 7.38 3.07
C ALA A 74 -7.21 6.55 2.78
N ARG A 75 -7.15 5.53 1.91
CA ARG A 75 -8.25 4.56 1.74
C ARG A 75 -8.47 3.71 2.99
N ALA A 76 -7.40 3.23 3.62
CA ALA A 76 -7.50 2.43 4.83
C ALA A 76 -8.06 3.24 6.01
N GLU A 77 -7.62 4.48 6.18
CA GLU A 77 -8.13 5.36 7.23
C GLU A 77 -9.61 5.69 7.02
N ARG A 78 -10.03 6.01 5.78
CA ARG A 78 -11.46 6.21 5.47
C ARG A 78 -12.30 4.96 5.73
N ALA A 79 -11.78 3.77 5.40
CA ALA A 79 -12.50 2.53 5.69
C ALA A 79 -12.69 2.34 7.21
N TYR A 80 -11.64 2.63 7.99
CA TYR A 80 -11.72 2.60 9.45
C TYR A 80 -12.74 3.60 10.00
N GLU A 81 -12.73 4.85 9.52
CA GLU A 81 -13.70 5.88 9.94
C GLU A 81 -15.15 5.50 9.60
N LEU A 82 -15.38 4.88 8.44
CA LEU A 82 -16.70 4.40 8.04
C LEU A 82 -17.18 3.26 8.93
N GLU A 83 -16.32 2.28 9.24
CA GLU A 83 -16.69 1.21 10.18
C GLU A 83 -16.94 1.77 11.58
N ARG A 84 -16.13 2.73 12.03
CA ARG A 84 -16.36 3.43 13.30
C ARG A 84 -17.72 4.13 13.32
N ALA A 85 -18.08 4.87 12.28
CA ALA A 85 -19.36 5.58 12.21
C ALA A 85 -20.57 4.61 12.21
N LYS A 86 -20.44 3.43 11.60
CA LYS A 86 -21.48 2.39 11.63
C LYS A 86 -21.64 1.75 13.01
N HIS A 87 -20.55 1.64 13.77
CA HIS A 87 -20.51 0.99 15.07
C HIS A 87 -20.64 1.96 16.26
N GLU A 88 -20.83 3.26 16.02
CA GLU A 88 -20.96 4.28 17.06
C GLU A 88 -22.14 4.02 18.02
N THR A 89 -23.12 3.22 17.59
CA THR A 89 -24.22 2.71 18.41
C THR A 89 -23.80 1.62 19.41
N ASP A 90 -22.68 0.92 19.20
CA ASP A 90 -22.22 -0.21 20.00
C ASP A 90 -20.88 0.09 20.69
N THR A 91 -20.97 0.58 21.93
CA THR A 91 -19.94 1.41 22.56
C THR A 91 -18.68 0.65 22.98
N ALA A 92 -18.71 -0.68 23.09
CA ALA A 92 -17.58 -1.48 23.56
C ALA A 92 -16.58 -1.84 22.45
N VAL A 93 -17.09 -2.15 21.25
CA VAL A 93 -16.28 -2.55 20.09
C VAL A 93 -15.49 -1.36 19.55
N VAL A 94 -16.12 -0.18 19.51
CA VAL A 94 -15.46 1.07 19.08
C VAL A 94 -14.30 1.45 20.01
N ARG A 95 -14.47 1.34 21.33
CA ARG A 95 -13.39 1.63 22.30
C ARG A 95 -12.18 0.70 22.14
N MET A 96 -12.42 -0.58 21.85
CA MET A 96 -11.33 -1.53 21.59
C MET A 96 -10.64 -1.23 20.26
N ALA A 97 -11.38 -0.88 19.22
CA ALA A 97 -10.81 -0.48 17.93
C ALA A 97 -9.96 0.79 18.05
N ASP A 98 -10.42 1.79 18.82
CA ASP A 98 -9.68 3.04 19.10
C ASP A 98 -8.38 2.78 19.88
N LEU A 99 -8.43 1.89 20.88
CA LEU A 99 -7.25 1.47 21.64
C LEU A 99 -6.19 0.82 20.74
N VAL A 100 -6.61 -0.10 19.86
CA VAL A 100 -5.70 -0.80 18.92
C VAL A 100 -5.14 0.16 17.86
N ALA A 101 -5.94 1.13 17.41
CA ALA A 101 -5.50 2.15 16.46
C ALA A 101 -4.63 3.26 17.10
N GLY A 102 -4.52 3.31 18.43
CA GLY A 102 -3.74 4.32 19.15
C GLY A 102 -4.35 5.72 19.14
N LYS A 103 -5.63 5.86 18.79
CA LYS A 103 -6.38 7.12 18.86
C LYS A 103 -6.95 7.24 20.30
N LYS A 104 -6.47 8.21 21.07
CA LYS A 104 -7.00 8.55 22.42
C LYS A 104 -8.04 9.65 22.33
#